data_AF-A0A1A8K780-F1
#
_entry.id   AF-A0A1A8K780-F1
#
_cell.length_a   1.000
_cell.length_b   1.000
_cell.length_c   1.000
_cell.angle_alpha   90.00
_cell.angle_beta   90.00
_cell.angle_gamma   90.00
#
_symmetry.space_group_name_H-M   'P 1'
#
loop_
_entity.id
_entity.type
_entity.pdbx_description
1 polymer ?
#
loop_
_entity_poly.entity_id
_entity_poly.type
_entity_poly.pdbx_seq_one_letter_code
_entity_poly.pdbx_strand_id
1 'polypeptide(L)'
;VVIVGGGVMGWSIAYWLKKKENKSAGMKVIVVERDPTYSQASTVLSAGGIRQQFSLPENIHLSLHSADFLRNINDHLGVVNEDPIDLQFNHSGYLFLASEAVAHIMEENYSTQRSAGAKVSLMSPTQVKERFPWINTENVALASYGLENEGWFDPWTLLNAFKRKAISMGVIQCCGEVTGFSHTTNVLMNRDGEEVHLKRIKSVKVQMPNSMEFQPVECAIVVNAAGAFSGKLAEMLGIGLGPKDSIAGLPVPVEPRKRYVYVVHCPNGPGLDTPFLIDYSGVYIRREGLGGNYITGVSPEETEEPDTSNLEVDHQFFEDKVWPKLANRAPVFENLKVTSAWAGFYDYNTFDQNGIIGNHPLITNMYFATGFSGHGLQHSPAVGRGVAELILDGEFQTLDLSDFSFRRILVQEPMLERNIV
;
A
#
# COMPACT_ATOMS: atom_id res chain seq x y z
N VAL A 1 11.62 -17.95 9.20
CA VAL A 1 11.44 -16.72 8.40
C VAL A 1 11.28 -15.55 9.35
N VAL A 2 12.00 -14.45 9.13
CA VAL A 2 11.81 -13.19 9.87
C VAL A 2 11.20 -12.17 8.91
N ILE A 3 10.07 -11.60 9.28
CA ILE A 3 9.39 -10.53 8.53
C ILE A 3 9.62 -9.24 9.31
N VAL A 4 10.22 -8.24 8.65
CA VAL A 4 10.52 -6.93 9.24
C VAL A 4 9.44 -5.95 8.79
N GLY A 5 8.69 -5.42 9.75
CA GLY A 5 7.49 -4.61 9.53
C GLY A 5 6.23 -5.43 9.79
N GLY A 6 5.45 -5.02 10.80
CA GLY A 6 4.19 -5.65 11.20
C GLY A 6 2.95 -4.85 10.80
N GLY A 7 3.03 -4.05 9.74
CA GLY A 7 1.84 -3.52 9.06
C GLY A 7 1.05 -4.63 8.35
N VAL A 8 -0.01 -4.25 7.63
CA VAL A 8 -0.90 -5.22 6.96
C VAL A 8 -0.15 -6.13 5.97
N MET A 9 0.87 -5.58 5.29
CA MET A 9 1.70 -6.33 4.35
C MET A 9 2.46 -7.48 5.05
N GLY A 10 3.14 -7.17 6.16
CA GLY A 10 3.91 -8.16 6.92
C GLY A 10 3.04 -9.27 7.51
N TRP A 11 1.88 -8.92 8.08
CA TRP A 11 0.95 -9.92 8.61
C TRP A 11 0.25 -10.74 7.53
N SER A 12 -0.06 -10.15 6.37
CA SER A 12 -0.58 -10.89 5.22
C SER A 12 0.42 -11.94 4.73
N ILE A 13 1.70 -11.57 4.59
CA ILE A 13 2.77 -12.52 4.23
C ILE A 13 2.89 -13.62 5.29
N ALA A 14 2.86 -13.27 6.57
CA ALA A 14 2.94 -14.24 7.66
C ALA A 14 1.79 -15.25 7.64
N TYR A 15 0.56 -14.76 7.41
CA TYR A 15 -0.63 -15.60 7.25
C TYR A 15 -0.48 -16.56 6.06
N TRP A 16 -0.12 -16.06 4.89
CA TRP A 16 -0.02 -16.90 3.69
C TRP A 16 1.11 -17.93 3.77
N LEU A 17 2.24 -17.56 4.38
CA LEU A 17 3.32 -18.51 4.68
C LEU A 17 2.80 -19.67 5.53
N LYS A 18 2.06 -19.42 6.63
CA LYS A 18 1.49 -20.48 7.45
C LYS A 18 0.32 -21.21 6.80
N LYS A 19 -0.44 -20.55 5.92
CA LYS A 19 -1.57 -21.16 5.19
C LYS A 19 -1.09 -22.15 4.14
N LYS A 20 0.03 -21.84 3.47
CA LYS A 20 0.62 -22.65 2.40
C LYS A 20 1.73 -23.59 2.86
N GLU A 21 2.27 -23.43 4.07
CA GLU A 21 3.35 -24.31 4.55
C GLU A 21 2.94 -25.79 4.51
N ASN A 22 3.89 -26.66 4.19
CA ASN A 22 3.72 -28.06 4.50
C ASN A 22 3.81 -28.24 6.03
N LYS A 23 2.69 -28.65 6.65
CA LYS A 23 2.58 -28.80 8.11
C LYS A 23 3.63 -29.75 8.71
N SER A 24 4.18 -30.69 7.93
CA SER A 24 5.25 -31.58 8.39
C SER A 24 6.62 -30.88 8.51
N ALA A 25 6.81 -29.71 7.89
CA ALA A 25 8.07 -28.98 7.88
C ALA A 25 8.26 -28.04 9.09
N GLY A 26 7.19 -27.71 9.83
CA GLY A 26 7.27 -26.95 11.08
C GLY A 26 7.93 -25.56 10.95
N MET A 27 7.56 -24.77 9.95
CA MET A 27 8.19 -23.47 9.71
C MET A 27 7.87 -22.47 10.83
N LYS A 28 8.94 -21.89 11.40
CA LYS A 28 8.86 -20.79 12.36
C LYS A 28 8.85 -19.46 11.61
N VAL A 29 7.82 -18.67 11.85
CA VAL A 29 7.65 -17.32 11.29
C VAL A 29 7.60 -16.33 12.43
N ILE A 30 8.43 -15.28 12.38
CA ILE A 30 8.45 -14.19 13.34
C ILE A 30 8.16 -12.90 12.58
N VAL A 31 7.22 -12.08 13.09
CA VAL A 31 6.97 -10.71 12.61
C VAL A 31 7.55 -9.74 13.63
N VAL A 32 8.48 -8.89 13.20
CA VAL A 32 9.12 -7.87 14.02
C VAL A 32 8.50 -6.51 13.72
N GLU A 33 7.87 -5.90 14.71
CA GLU A 33 7.24 -4.58 14.64
C GLU A 33 7.76 -3.69 15.76
N ARG A 34 8.16 -2.46 15.42
CA ARG A 34 8.74 -1.52 16.38
C ARG A 34 7.69 -0.80 17.22
N ASP A 35 6.50 -0.56 16.64
CA ASP A 35 5.39 0.12 17.31
C ASP A 35 4.19 -0.84 17.47
N PRO A 36 3.97 -1.42 18.66
CA PRO A 36 2.86 -2.34 18.89
C PRO A 36 1.49 -1.62 18.93
N THR A 37 1.47 -0.29 19.03
CA THR A 37 0.24 0.52 19.00
C THR A 37 -0.20 0.84 17.56
N TYR A 38 0.72 0.70 16.59
CA TYR A 38 0.54 1.10 15.20
C TYR A 38 0.23 2.58 14.98
N SER A 39 0.43 3.43 16.00
CA SER A 39 0.10 4.86 15.97
C SER A 39 0.70 5.62 14.78
N GLN A 40 1.85 5.16 14.26
CA GLN A 40 2.55 5.78 13.13
C GLN A 40 2.52 4.91 11.86
N ALA A 41 1.80 3.78 11.87
CA ALA A 41 1.79 2.85 10.76
C ALA A 41 0.90 3.36 9.62
N SER A 42 1.45 3.43 8.41
CA SER A 42 0.70 3.80 7.19
C SER A 42 -0.57 2.97 6.99
N THR A 43 -0.57 1.72 7.46
CA THR A 43 -1.75 0.85 7.44
C THR A 43 -2.95 1.50 8.12
N VAL A 44 -2.82 1.97 9.37
CA VAL A 44 -3.96 2.47 10.16
C VAL A 44 -4.27 3.94 9.87
N LEU A 45 -3.29 4.67 9.34
CA LEU A 45 -3.42 6.06 8.91
C LEU A 45 -3.94 6.19 7.46
N SER A 46 -4.28 5.07 6.82
CA SER A 46 -4.84 5.05 5.46
C SER A 46 -6.30 5.51 5.44
N ALA A 47 -6.71 6.10 4.32
CA ALA A 47 -8.13 6.36 4.05
C ALA A 47 -8.96 5.08 3.81
N GLY A 48 -8.35 3.89 3.71
CA GLY A 48 -9.08 2.61 3.68
C GLY A 48 -9.65 2.20 2.33
N GLY A 49 -9.18 2.82 1.25
CA GLY A 49 -9.68 2.62 -0.10
C GLY A 49 -9.36 1.26 -0.74
N ILE A 50 -10.29 0.74 -1.55
CA ILE A 50 -10.06 -0.33 -2.52
C ILE A 50 -10.72 -0.01 -3.86
N ARG A 51 -9.95 -0.11 -4.94
CA ARG A 51 -10.37 0.18 -6.32
C ARG A 51 -9.72 -0.76 -7.31
N GLN A 52 -10.30 -0.92 -8.49
CA GLN A 52 -9.71 -1.61 -9.64
C GLN A 52 -9.41 -0.65 -10.79
N GLN A 53 -9.76 0.63 -10.65
CA GLN A 53 -9.51 1.69 -11.62
C GLN A 53 -8.02 2.09 -11.69
N PHE A 54 -7.21 1.21 -12.29
CA PHE A 54 -5.81 1.40 -12.64
C PHE A 54 -5.63 1.37 -14.18
N SER A 55 -4.44 1.69 -14.68
CA SER A 55 -4.08 1.57 -16.10
C SER A 55 -3.22 0.35 -16.41
N LEU A 56 -2.51 -0.21 -15.40
CA LEU A 56 -1.72 -1.42 -15.53
C LEU A 56 -2.54 -2.67 -15.16
N PRO A 57 -2.65 -3.68 -16.05
CA PRO A 57 -3.37 -4.93 -15.76
C PRO A 57 -2.94 -5.61 -14.47
N GLU A 58 -1.65 -5.54 -14.14
CA GLU A 58 -1.04 -6.16 -12.95
C GLU A 58 -1.66 -5.60 -11.66
N ASN A 59 -1.82 -4.27 -11.58
CA ASN A 59 -2.48 -3.61 -10.44
C ASN A 59 -3.99 -3.88 -10.40
N ILE A 60 -4.64 -4.00 -11.56
CA ILE A 60 -6.06 -4.36 -11.65
C ILE A 60 -6.27 -5.77 -11.10
N HIS A 61 -5.45 -6.74 -11.51
CA HIS A 61 -5.52 -8.12 -11.05
C HIS A 61 -5.19 -8.26 -9.55
N LEU A 62 -4.16 -7.57 -9.05
CA LEU A 62 -3.87 -7.51 -7.61
C LEU A 62 -5.09 -7.03 -6.81
N SER A 63 -5.77 -5.99 -7.31
CA SER A 63 -6.93 -5.40 -6.66
C SER A 63 -8.15 -6.31 -6.71
N LEU A 64 -8.40 -6.99 -7.84
CA LEU A 64 -9.49 -7.97 -7.99
C LEU A 64 -9.31 -9.16 -7.04
N HIS A 65 -8.10 -9.72 -6.97
CA HIS A 65 -7.80 -10.83 -6.05
C HIS A 65 -7.93 -10.42 -4.59
N SER A 66 -7.52 -9.20 -4.25
CA SER A 66 -7.65 -8.69 -2.89
C SER A 66 -9.10 -8.39 -2.54
N ALA A 67 -9.90 -7.84 -3.45
CA ALA A 67 -11.33 -7.66 -3.24
C ALA A 67 -12.05 -8.99 -3.02
N ASP A 68 -11.70 -10.03 -3.80
CA ASP A 68 -12.24 -11.37 -3.58
C ASP A 68 -11.89 -11.94 -2.20
N PHE A 69 -10.63 -11.77 -1.78
CA PHE A 69 -10.20 -12.15 -0.43
C PHE A 69 -11.00 -11.41 0.66
N LEU A 70 -11.23 -10.11 0.52
CA LEU A 70 -11.96 -9.31 1.50
C LEU A 70 -13.44 -9.69 1.56
N ARG A 71 -14.07 -10.03 0.43
CA ARG A 71 -15.46 -10.54 0.40
C ARG A 71 -15.58 -11.86 1.17
N ASN A 72 -14.55 -12.71 1.11
CA ASN A 72 -14.50 -14.01 1.77
C ASN A 72 -13.62 -13.98 3.04
N ILE A 73 -13.50 -12.82 3.69
CA ILE A 73 -12.52 -12.62 4.78
C ILE A 73 -12.71 -13.58 5.95
N ASN A 74 -13.94 -13.97 6.28
CA ASN A 74 -14.21 -14.88 7.38
C ASN A 74 -13.74 -16.31 7.09
N ASP A 75 -13.76 -16.75 5.83
CA ASP A 75 -13.24 -18.06 5.42
C ASP A 75 -11.71 -18.10 5.50
N HIS A 76 -11.07 -16.96 5.26
CA HIS A 76 -9.62 -16.83 5.27
C HIS A 76 -9.07 -16.56 6.68
N LEU A 77 -9.61 -15.56 7.35
CA LEU A 77 -9.06 -14.96 8.57
C LEU A 77 -9.87 -15.22 9.84
N GLY A 78 -11.03 -15.89 9.74
CA GLY A 78 -11.79 -16.30 10.92
C GLY A 78 -10.97 -17.19 11.86
N VAL A 79 -11.12 -16.97 13.17
CA VAL A 79 -10.47 -17.76 14.22
C VAL A 79 -11.56 -18.50 15.00
N VAL A 80 -11.29 -19.75 15.35
CA VAL A 80 -12.26 -20.61 16.06
C VAL A 80 -12.60 -20.00 17.41
N ASN A 81 -13.90 -19.93 17.74
CA ASN A 81 -14.45 -19.33 18.96
C ASN A 81 -14.23 -17.80 19.08
N GLU A 82 -13.98 -17.10 17.98
CA GLU A 82 -13.99 -15.63 17.92
C GLU A 82 -15.17 -15.14 17.07
N ASP A 83 -15.61 -13.91 17.32
CA ASP A 83 -16.67 -13.28 16.52
C ASP A 83 -16.24 -13.13 15.05
N PRO A 84 -17.20 -13.19 14.10
CA PRO A 84 -16.93 -12.90 12.70
C PRO A 84 -16.30 -11.52 12.51
N ILE A 85 -15.38 -11.44 11.56
CA ILE A 85 -14.73 -10.20 11.17
C ILE A 85 -15.73 -9.35 10.39
N ASP A 86 -15.95 -8.12 10.85
CA ASP A 86 -16.73 -7.09 10.15
C ASP A 86 -15.80 -5.94 9.74
N LEU A 87 -15.43 -5.91 8.47
CA LEU A 87 -14.54 -4.90 7.88
C LEU A 87 -15.12 -3.47 7.86
N GLN A 88 -16.41 -3.30 8.21
CA GLN A 88 -17.12 -2.04 7.98
C GLN A 88 -17.05 -1.60 6.51
N PHE A 89 -17.13 -2.57 5.57
CA PHE A 89 -16.98 -2.29 4.15
C PHE A 89 -18.15 -1.45 3.62
N ASN A 90 -17.83 -0.29 3.06
CA ASN A 90 -18.75 0.55 2.34
C ASN A 90 -18.59 0.33 0.83
N HIS A 91 -19.68 -0.04 0.17
CA HIS A 91 -19.71 -0.44 -1.23
C HIS A 91 -20.15 0.69 -2.19
N SER A 92 -20.03 1.97 -1.79
CA SER A 92 -20.44 3.10 -2.63
C SER A 92 -19.53 3.34 -3.86
N GLY A 93 -18.54 2.47 -4.11
CA GLY A 93 -17.68 2.50 -5.30
C GLY A 93 -16.65 3.64 -5.28
N TYR A 94 -15.82 3.72 -6.33
CA TYR A 94 -15.00 4.89 -6.63
C TYR A 94 -15.56 5.66 -7.83
N LEU A 95 -15.55 6.99 -7.75
CA LEU A 95 -15.88 7.88 -8.86
C LEU A 95 -14.66 8.75 -9.19
N PHE A 96 -14.16 8.63 -10.41
CA PHE A 96 -13.07 9.44 -10.94
C PHE A 96 -13.62 10.48 -11.90
N LEU A 97 -13.21 11.75 -11.77
CA LEU A 97 -13.67 12.85 -12.62
C LEU A 97 -12.54 13.43 -13.46
N ALA A 98 -12.48 13.08 -14.74
CA ALA A 98 -11.49 13.58 -15.68
C ALA A 98 -11.88 14.95 -16.24
N SER A 99 -10.87 15.81 -16.39
CA SER A 99 -10.96 17.00 -17.23
C SER A 99 -10.81 16.64 -18.71
N GLU A 100 -11.07 17.61 -19.59
CA GLU A 100 -10.91 17.45 -21.04
C GLU A 100 -9.50 16.98 -21.42
N ALA A 101 -8.48 17.47 -20.72
CA ALA A 101 -7.08 17.16 -21.01
C ALA A 101 -6.73 15.66 -20.86
N VAL A 102 -7.48 14.93 -20.02
CA VAL A 102 -7.17 13.55 -19.65
C VAL A 102 -8.31 12.56 -19.91
N ALA A 103 -9.41 13.01 -20.52
CA ALA A 103 -10.58 12.18 -20.84
C ALA A 103 -10.21 11.01 -21.77
N HIS A 104 -9.41 11.24 -22.80
CA HIS A 104 -8.95 10.17 -23.70
C HIS A 104 -8.15 9.08 -22.97
N ILE A 105 -7.32 9.44 -21.97
CA ILE A 105 -6.59 8.47 -21.15
C ILE A 105 -7.57 7.66 -20.29
N MET A 106 -8.62 8.29 -19.76
CA MET A 106 -9.67 7.60 -19.00
C MET A 106 -10.44 6.58 -19.88
N GLU A 107 -10.66 6.85 -21.16
CA GLU A 107 -11.28 5.90 -22.10
C GLU A 107 -10.37 4.69 -22.39
N GLU A 108 -9.07 4.94 -22.57
CA GLU A 108 -8.06 3.88 -22.71
C GLU A 108 -8.00 3.02 -21.45
N ASN A 109 -7.91 3.66 -20.27
CA ASN A 109 -7.90 2.99 -18.98
C ASN A 109 -9.18 2.18 -18.75
N TYR A 110 -10.36 2.71 -19.10
CA TYR A 110 -11.63 1.99 -19.04
C TYR A 110 -11.59 0.70 -19.87
N SER A 111 -11.02 0.75 -21.07
CA SER A 111 -10.87 -0.42 -21.95
C SER A 111 -9.96 -1.48 -21.33
N THR A 112 -8.82 -1.08 -20.75
CA THR A 112 -7.90 -1.98 -20.02
C THR A 112 -8.57 -2.58 -18.80
N GLN A 113 -9.23 -1.77 -17.98
CA GLN A 113 -9.95 -2.18 -16.77
C GLN A 113 -11.00 -3.25 -17.08
N ARG A 114 -11.84 -3.01 -18.09
CA ARG A 114 -12.86 -3.96 -18.53
C ARG A 114 -12.24 -5.26 -19.04
N SER A 115 -11.15 -5.18 -19.79
CA SER A 115 -10.44 -6.35 -20.32
C SER A 115 -9.81 -7.21 -19.22
N ALA A 116 -9.29 -6.58 -18.17
CA ALA A 116 -8.77 -7.24 -16.97
C ALA A 116 -9.87 -7.74 -16.01
N GLY A 117 -11.16 -7.47 -16.30
CA GLY A 117 -12.31 -8.00 -15.56
C GLY A 117 -12.95 -7.04 -14.56
N ALA A 118 -12.46 -5.80 -14.44
CA ALA A 118 -13.06 -4.80 -13.55
C ALA A 118 -14.47 -4.39 -14.03
N LYS A 119 -15.37 -4.15 -13.07
CA LYS A 119 -16.74 -3.72 -13.33
C LYS A 119 -16.84 -2.21 -13.17
N VAL A 120 -16.54 -1.50 -14.24
CA VAL A 120 -16.57 -0.03 -14.31
C VAL A 120 -17.55 0.45 -15.36
N SER A 121 -18.04 1.68 -15.21
CA SER A 121 -18.89 2.40 -16.17
C SER A 121 -18.36 3.80 -16.39
N LEU A 122 -18.29 4.22 -17.66
CA LEU A 122 -18.12 5.62 -17.99
C LEU A 122 -19.46 6.36 -17.86
N MET A 123 -19.39 7.64 -17.51
CA MET A 123 -20.52 8.54 -17.38
C MET A 123 -20.19 9.91 -17.97
N SER A 124 -21.15 10.49 -18.68
CA SER A 124 -21.10 11.88 -19.10
C SER A 124 -21.29 12.83 -17.89
N PRO A 125 -20.89 14.10 -18.00
CA PRO A 125 -21.14 15.09 -16.95
C PRO A 125 -22.63 15.20 -16.58
N THR A 126 -23.52 15.09 -17.56
CA THR A 126 -24.97 15.08 -17.33
C THR A 126 -25.39 13.87 -16.47
N GLN A 127 -24.91 12.67 -16.79
CA GLN A 127 -25.22 11.46 -16.02
C GLN A 127 -24.66 11.53 -14.60
N VAL A 128 -23.45 12.12 -14.42
CA VAL A 128 -22.89 12.38 -13.09
C VAL A 128 -23.80 13.33 -12.31
N LYS A 129 -24.27 14.42 -12.93
CA LYS A 129 -25.14 15.40 -12.27
C LYS A 129 -26.51 14.83 -11.91
N GLU A 130 -27.08 13.97 -12.77
CA GLU A 130 -28.33 13.26 -12.50
C GLU A 130 -28.20 12.31 -11.32
N ARG A 131 -27.09 11.55 -11.26
CA ARG A 131 -26.85 10.56 -10.20
C ARG A 131 -26.39 11.19 -8.89
N PHE A 132 -25.54 12.21 -8.95
CA PHE A 132 -24.95 12.89 -7.81
C PHE A 132 -25.19 14.40 -7.93
N PRO A 133 -26.42 14.90 -7.64
CA PRO A 133 -26.80 16.30 -7.87
C PRO A 133 -25.95 17.33 -7.10
N TRP A 134 -25.29 16.91 -6.02
CA TRP A 134 -24.40 17.73 -5.21
C TRP A 134 -23.03 17.97 -5.85
N ILE A 135 -22.63 17.17 -6.86
CA ILE A 135 -21.38 17.37 -7.59
C ILE A 135 -21.53 18.54 -8.56
N ASN A 136 -20.61 19.50 -8.49
CA ASN A 136 -20.39 20.46 -9.56
C ASN A 136 -19.66 19.72 -10.70
N THR A 137 -20.20 19.74 -11.92
CA THR A 137 -19.60 19.05 -13.08
C THR A 137 -18.91 20.00 -14.03
N GLU A 138 -18.73 21.27 -13.65
CA GLU A 138 -17.89 22.20 -14.38
C GLU A 138 -16.47 21.63 -14.55
N ASN A 139 -15.91 21.77 -15.75
CA ASN A 139 -14.60 21.24 -16.16
C ASN A 139 -14.44 19.71 -16.04
N VAL A 140 -15.54 18.97 -15.87
CA VAL A 140 -15.57 17.50 -16.02
C VAL A 140 -15.96 17.19 -17.45
N ALA A 141 -15.10 16.44 -18.15
CA ALA A 141 -15.38 15.95 -19.50
C ALA A 141 -15.92 14.51 -19.47
N LEU A 142 -15.39 13.69 -18.56
CA LEU A 142 -15.74 12.28 -18.45
C LEU A 142 -15.60 11.82 -16.99
N ALA A 143 -16.40 10.85 -16.60
CA ALA A 143 -16.24 10.19 -15.31
C ALA A 143 -16.20 8.68 -15.46
N SER A 144 -15.46 8.02 -14.58
CA SER A 144 -15.42 6.56 -14.45
C SER A 144 -15.90 6.16 -13.05
N TYR A 145 -16.85 5.24 -12.99
CA TYR A 145 -17.49 4.78 -11.76
C TYR A 145 -17.37 3.27 -11.60
N GLY A 146 -16.87 2.82 -10.45
CA GLY A 146 -16.84 1.42 -10.06
C GLY A 146 -18.19 0.88 -9.62
N LEU A 147 -18.58 -0.24 -10.19
CA LEU A 147 -19.88 -0.89 -9.95
C LEU A 147 -19.79 -2.04 -8.93
N GLU A 148 -18.64 -2.71 -8.84
CA GLU A 148 -18.41 -3.83 -7.93
C GLU A 148 -16.99 -3.77 -7.38
N ASN A 149 -16.76 -4.38 -6.22
CA ASN A 149 -15.43 -4.56 -5.60
C ASN A 149 -14.68 -3.27 -5.25
N GLU A 150 -15.35 -2.12 -5.30
CA GLU A 150 -14.77 -0.81 -4.99
C GLU A 150 -15.47 -0.14 -3.81
N GLY A 151 -14.73 0.66 -3.06
CA GLY A 151 -15.21 1.37 -1.89
C GLY A 151 -14.14 1.49 -0.82
N TRP A 152 -14.52 1.43 0.45
CA TRP A 152 -13.56 1.52 1.54
C TRP A 152 -13.94 0.64 2.72
N PHE A 153 -12.96 0.29 3.54
CA PHE A 153 -13.13 -0.49 4.76
C PHE A 153 -12.23 0.06 5.88
N ASP A 154 -12.42 -0.44 7.09
CA ASP A 154 -11.57 -0.10 8.22
C ASP A 154 -10.20 -0.80 8.14
N PRO A 155 -9.08 -0.07 7.94
CA PRO A 155 -7.75 -0.66 7.86
C PRO A 155 -7.31 -1.35 9.16
N TRP A 156 -7.78 -0.84 10.32
CA TRP A 156 -7.45 -1.40 11.62
C TRP A 156 -8.01 -2.81 11.77
N THR A 157 -9.25 -3.03 11.33
CA THR A 157 -9.89 -4.34 11.34
C THR A 157 -9.14 -5.33 10.44
N LEU A 158 -8.75 -4.93 9.22
CA LEU A 158 -7.99 -5.83 8.34
C LEU A 158 -6.63 -6.22 8.93
N LEU A 159 -5.89 -5.25 9.46
CA LEU A 159 -4.60 -5.48 10.14
C LEU A 159 -4.75 -6.49 11.28
N ASN A 160 -5.73 -6.28 12.17
CA ASN A 160 -5.94 -7.15 13.32
C ASN A 160 -6.46 -8.53 12.92
N ALA A 161 -7.29 -8.63 11.90
CA ALA A 161 -7.75 -9.91 11.36
C ALA A 161 -6.55 -10.76 10.89
N PHE A 162 -5.66 -10.19 10.08
CA PHE A 162 -4.44 -10.89 9.65
C PHE A 162 -3.55 -11.27 10.83
N LYS A 163 -3.29 -10.33 11.74
CA LYS A 163 -2.45 -10.55 12.92
C LYS A 163 -2.99 -11.66 13.80
N ARG A 164 -4.27 -11.61 14.20
CA ARG A 164 -4.91 -12.63 15.04
C ARG A 164 -4.89 -13.98 14.37
N LYS A 165 -5.26 -14.05 13.09
CA LYS A 165 -5.24 -15.30 12.33
C LYS A 165 -3.83 -15.90 12.27
N ALA A 166 -2.83 -15.11 11.89
CA ALA A 166 -1.45 -15.56 11.80
C ALA A 166 -0.93 -16.06 13.15
N ILE A 167 -1.20 -15.35 14.25
CA ILE A 167 -0.83 -15.77 15.61
C ILE A 167 -1.53 -17.09 15.98
N SER A 168 -2.82 -17.26 15.67
CA SER A 168 -3.56 -18.53 15.89
C SER A 168 -2.94 -19.72 15.14
N MET A 169 -2.18 -19.45 14.08
CA MET A 169 -1.46 -20.43 13.28
C MET A 169 -0.01 -20.63 13.75
N GLY A 170 0.40 -19.98 14.86
CA GLY A 170 1.72 -20.12 15.47
C GLY A 170 2.79 -19.14 14.96
N VAL A 171 2.40 -18.05 14.28
CA VAL A 171 3.32 -16.94 14.02
C VAL A 171 3.67 -16.24 15.33
N ILE A 172 4.96 -15.98 15.54
CA ILE A 172 5.47 -15.29 16.72
C ILE A 172 5.48 -13.79 16.44
N GLN A 173 4.82 -13.01 17.31
CA GLN A 173 4.96 -11.56 17.31
C GLN A 173 6.22 -11.18 18.12
N CYS A 174 7.02 -10.28 17.59
CA CYS A 174 8.16 -9.67 18.29
C CYS A 174 8.03 -8.15 18.24
N CYS A 175 7.96 -7.52 19.43
CA CYS A 175 8.00 -6.07 19.54
C CYS A 175 9.46 -5.61 19.63
N GLY A 176 9.94 -4.88 18.63
CA GLY A 176 11.32 -4.39 18.59
C GLY A 176 11.68 -3.79 17.23
N GLU A 177 12.79 -3.05 17.21
CA GLU A 177 13.32 -2.42 16.01
C GLU A 177 14.46 -3.25 15.42
N VAL A 178 14.45 -3.47 14.11
CA VAL A 178 15.59 -4.08 13.43
C VAL A 178 16.64 -3.02 13.18
N THR A 179 17.80 -3.18 13.81
CA THR A 179 18.91 -2.21 13.75
C THR A 179 20.13 -2.72 12.98
N GLY A 180 20.07 -3.95 12.48
CA GLY A 180 21.10 -4.48 11.59
C GLY A 180 21.02 -5.97 11.36
N PHE A 181 22.01 -6.49 10.65
CA PHE A 181 22.07 -7.87 10.20
C PHE A 181 23.46 -8.48 10.40
N SER A 182 23.51 -9.75 10.76
CA SER A 182 24.71 -10.57 10.58
C SER A 182 24.59 -11.35 9.28
N HIS A 183 25.61 -11.32 8.43
CA HIS A 183 25.60 -11.97 7.12
C HIS A 183 26.97 -12.52 6.74
N THR A 184 26.97 -13.49 5.83
CA THR A 184 28.17 -13.94 5.12
C THR A 184 28.20 -13.31 3.73
N THR A 185 29.39 -13.07 3.21
CA THR A 185 29.60 -12.54 1.86
C THR A 185 30.36 -13.57 1.03
N ASN A 186 29.81 -13.91 -0.13
CA ASN A 186 30.47 -14.69 -1.16
C ASN A 186 30.80 -13.77 -2.33
N VAL A 187 32.07 -13.77 -2.75
CA VAL A 187 32.52 -13.01 -3.91
C VAL A 187 32.47 -13.92 -5.13
N LEU A 188 31.73 -13.51 -6.14
CA LEU A 188 31.68 -14.15 -7.46
C LEU A 188 32.26 -13.20 -8.50
N MET A 189 32.67 -13.72 -9.65
CA MET A 189 33.07 -12.90 -10.79
C MET A 189 31.99 -12.99 -11.86
N ASN A 190 31.50 -11.85 -12.35
CA ASN A 190 30.54 -11.82 -13.46
C ASN A 190 31.25 -12.11 -14.80
N ARG A 191 30.48 -12.14 -15.90
CA ARG A 191 31.00 -12.42 -17.24
C ARG A 191 31.99 -11.35 -17.73
N ASP A 192 31.92 -10.16 -17.18
CA ASP A 192 32.75 -9.01 -17.53
C ASP A 192 34.01 -8.90 -16.65
N GLY A 193 34.22 -9.85 -15.73
CA GLY A 193 35.38 -9.89 -14.84
C GLY A 193 35.23 -9.03 -13.58
N GLU A 194 34.04 -8.53 -13.28
CA GLU A 194 33.76 -7.72 -12.09
C GLU A 194 33.37 -8.57 -10.89
N GLU A 195 33.84 -8.18 -9.71
CA GLU A 195 33.48 -8.82 -8.44
C GLU A 195 32.03 -8.48 -8.04
N VAL A 196 31.23 -9.50 -7.81
CA VAL A 196 29.85 -9.43 -7.32
C VAL A 196 29.79 -10.00 -5.91
N HIS A 197 29.43 -9.17 -4.94
CA HIS A 197 29.39 -9.54 -3.53
C HIS A 197 27.98 -9.98 -3.13
N LEU A 198 27.75 -11.29 -3.11
CA LEU A 198 26.48 -11.87 -2.69
C LEU A 198 26.43 -12.03 -1.18
N LYS A 199 25.40 -11.45 -0.57
CA LYS A 199 25.15 -11.52 0.87
C LYS A 199 24.12 -12.59 1.19
N ARG A 200 24.35 -13.30 2.30
CA ARG A 200 23.37 -14.21 2.91
C ARG A 200 23.22 -13.87 4.39
N ILE A 201 22.05 -13.41 4.78
CA ILE A 201 21.72 -13.06 6.16
C ILE A 201 21.68 -14.34 7.00
N LYS A 202 22.31 -14.31 8.17
CA LYS A 202 22.34 -15.38 9.19
C LYS A 202 21.44 -15.04 10.37
N SER A 203 21.44 -13.78 10.79
CA SER A 203 20.57 -13.30 11.86
C SER A 203 20.20 -11.83 11.69
N VAL A 204 19.06 -11.46 12.25
CA VAL A 204 18.56 -10.09 12.35
C VAL A 204 18.81 -9.60 13.77
N LYS A 205 19.36 -8.39 13.93
CA LYS A 205 19.55 -7.75 15.24
C LYS A 205 18.30 -6.98 15.60
N VAL A 206 17.58 -7.43 16.62
CA VAL A 206 16.35 -6.79 17.10
C VAL A 206 16.63 -6.07 18.41
N GLN A 207 16.50 -4.76 18.43
CA GLN A 207 16.54 -3.96 19.64
C GLN A 207 15.17 -3.94 20.30
N MET A 208 15.09 -4.39 21.55
CA MET A 208 13.84 -4.40 22.30
C MET A 208 13.49 -2.98 22.79
N PRO A 209 12.20 -2.63 22.92
CA PRO A 209 11.80 -1.32 23.46
C PRO A 209 12.43 -1.06 24.82
N ASN A 210 12.92 0.16 25.03
CA ASN A 210 13.57 0.60 26.28
C ASN A 210 14.79 -0.26 26.69
N SER A 211 15.42 -0.96 25.75
CA SER A 211 16.65 -1.73 25.98
C SER A 211 17.78 -1.23 25.08
N MET A 212 18.99 -1.20 25.63
CA MET A 212 20.21 -1.00 24.83
C MET A 212 20.76 -2.32 24.27
N GLU A 213 20.22 -3.46 24.71
CA GLU A 213 20.61 -4.78 24.21
C GLU A 213 19.85 -5.13 22.94
N PHE A 214 20.56 -5.74 22.00
CA PHE A 214 19.96 -6.38 20.83
C PHE A 214 19.89 -7.89 21.03
N GLN A 215 18.80 -8.50 20.56
CA GLN A 215 18.66 -9.94 20.47
C GLN A 215 18.90 -10.38 19.03
N PRO A 216 19.89 -11.27 18.78
CA PRO A 216 20.05 -11.87 17.47
C PRO A 216 18.96 -12.92 17.22
N VAL A 217 18.20 -12.75 16.15
CA VAL A 217 17.21 -13.72 15.69
C VAL A 217 17.77 -14.43 14.46
N GLU A 218 18.20 -15.68 14.63
CA GLU A 218 18.68 -16.51 13.52
C GLU A 218 17.57 -16.76 12.49
N CYS A 219 17.92 -16.69 11.21
CA CYS A 219 16.93 -16.81 10.15
C CYS A 219 17.51 -17.43 8.87
N ALA A 220 16.67 -18.22 8.20
CA ALA A 220 16.96 -18.74 6.87
C ALA A 220 16.56 -17.74 5.77
N ILE A 221 15.50 -16.95 6.01
CA ILE A 221 14.87 -16.01 5.09
C ILE A 221 14.43 -14.77 5.87
N VAL A 222 14.65 -13.60 5.27
CA VAL A 222 14.15 -12.30 5.70
C VAL A 222 13.15 -11.75 4.68
N VAL A 223 12.09 -11.10 5.14
CA VAL A 223 11.17 -10.33 4.30
C VAL A 223 11.19 -8.88 4.75
N ASN A 224 11.49 -7.96 3.84
CA ASN A 224 11.40 -6.52 4.03
C ASN A 224 9.99 -6.04 3.67
N ALA A 225 9.16 -5.87 4.70
CA ALA A 225 7.83 -5.28 4.63
C ALA A 225 7.75 -4.02 5.49
N ALA A 226 8.87 -3.28 5.61
CA ALA A 226 9.03 -2.13 6.50
C ALA A 226 8.45 -0.82 5.93
N GLY A 227 7.64 -0.90 4.86
CA GLY A 227 7.01 0.25 4.19
C GLY A 227 8.03 1.34 3.85
N ALA A 228 7.75 2.57 4.29
CA ALA A 228 8.57 3.75 4.00
C ALA A 228 10.02 3.65 4.51
N PHE A 229 10.32 2.69 5.38
CA PHE A 229 11.65 2.48 5.96
C PHE A 229 12.41 1.33 5.29
N SER A 230 11.85 0.72 4.23
CA SER A 230 12.47 -0.40 3.53
C SER A 230 13.80 -0.05 2.87
N GLY A 231 13.97 1.18 2.37
CA GLY A 231 15.24 1.69 1.84
C GLY A 231 16.34 1.67 2.90
N LYS A 232 16.09 2.31 4.05
CA LYS A 232 17.01 2.32 5.21
C LYS A 232 17.39 0.93 5.69
N LEU A 233 16.44 -0.02 5.67
CA LEU A 233 16.72 -1.40 6.04
C LEU A 233 17.69 -2.09 5.05
N ALA A 234 17.56 -1.81 3.75
CA ALA A 234 18.46 -2.33 2.73
C ALA A 234 19.85 -1.66 2.80
N GLU A 235 19.93 -0.37 3.15
CA GLU A 235 21.18 0.35 3.39
C GLU A 235 22.02 -0.27 4.52
N MET A 236 21.39 -0.82 5.57
CA MET A 236 22.10 -1.57 6.62
C MET A 236 22.86 -2.80 6.08
N LEU A 237 22.48 -3.28 4.89
CA LEU A 237 23.16 -4.34 4.14
C LEU A 237 24.04 -3.77 3.01
N GLY A 238 24.33 -2.47 3.01
CA GLY A 238 25.20 -1.79 2.05
C GLY A 238 24.59 -1.59 0.66
N ILE A 239 23.29 -1.83 0.48
CA ILE A 239 22.59 -1.56 -0.78
C ILE A 239 22.39 -0.04 -0.92
N GLY A 240 22.70 0.52 -2.09
CA GLY A 240 22.70 1.96 -2.33
C GLY A 240 23.97 2.68 -1.87
N LEU A 241 24.93 1.97 -1.26
CA LEU A 241 26.18 2.55 -0.73
C LEU A 241 27.43 2.14 -1.55
N GLY A 242 27.25 1.33 -2.60
CA GLY A 242 28.32 0.94 -3.53
C GLY A 242 28.60 2.00 -4.61
N PRO A 243 29.51 1.70 -5.55
CA PRO A 243 29.77 2.55 -6.73
C PRO A 243 28.48 2.80 -7.54
N LYS A 244 28.26 4.02 -8.01
CA LYS A 244 27.01 4.46 -8.67
C LYS A 244 26.58 3.57 -9.85
N ASP A 245 27.53 3.11 -10.65
CA ASP A 245 27.26 2.29 -11.84
C ASP A 245 27.24 0.79 -11.54
N SER A 246 27.05 0.39 -10.28
CA SER A 246 27.01 -1.00 -9.85
C SER A 246 25.67 -1.36 -9.22
N ILE A 247 25.33 -2.66 -9.22
CA ILE A 247 24.13 -3.18 -8.55
C ILE A 247 24.13 -2.81 -7.05
N ALA A 248 25.29 -2.73 -6.41
CA ALA A 248 25.40 -2.37 -5.01
C ALA A 248 25.22 -0.87 -4.74
N GLY A 249 25.46 -0.01 -5.75
CA GLY A 249 25.22 1.43 -5.67
C GLY A 249 23.79 1.85 -5.98
N LEU A 250 22.97 0.95 -6.53
CA LEU A 250 21.55 1.22 -6.77
C LEU A 250 20.76 1.07 -5.46
N PRO A 251 20.18 2.15 -4.91
CA PRO A 251 19.37 2.05 -3.70
C PRO A 251 18.04 1.34 -4.00
N VAL A 252 17.39 0.85 -2.94
CA VAL A 252 15.96 0.52 -3.02
C VAL A 252 15.22 1.86 -3.04
N PRO A 253 14.51 2.23 -4.13
CA PRO A 253 14.00 3.59 -4.36
C PRO A 253 12.71 3.86 -3.58
N VAL A 254 12.67 3.52 -2.29
CA VAL A 254 11.48 3.66 -1.43
C VAL A 254 11.79 4.59 -0.28
N GLU A 255 11.03 5.67 -0.19
CA GLU A 255 11.18 6.72 0.83
C GLU A 255 9.83 7.12 1.45
N PRO A 256 9.82 7.69 2.66
CA PRO A 256 8.61 8.28 3.22
C PRO A 256 8.19 9.49 2.41
N ARG A 257 6.91 9.57 2.04
CA ARG A 257 6.26 10.80 1.57
C ARG A 257 5.06 11.10 2.46
N LYS A 258 5.09 12.23 3.17
CA LYS A 258 4.06 12.56 4.17
C LYS A 258 2.80 13.09 3.47
N ARG A 259 1.65 12.55 3.85
CA ARG A 259 0.33 12.88 3.31
C ARG A 259 -0.58 13.31 4.46
N TYR A 260 -1.32 14.40 4.24
CA TYR A 260 -2.29 14.92 5.19
C TYR A 260 -3.68 14.40 4.89
N VAL A 261 -4.40 14.04 5.93
CA VAL A 261 -5.78 13.59 5.86
C VAL A 261 -6.60 14.41 6.84
N TYR A 262 -7.71 14.96 6.36
CA TYR A 262 -8.59 15.82 7.16
C TYR A 262 -9.97 15.19 7.27
N VAL A 263 -10.56 15.29 8.46
CA VAL A 263 -11.96 14.95 8.72
C VAL A 263 -12.75 16.24 8.78
N VAL A 264 -13.72 16.35 7.89
CA VAL A 264 -14.60 17.52 7.80
C VAL A 264 -16.02 17.11 8.15
N HIS A 265 -16.70 17.96 8.91
CA HIS A 265 -18.10 17.82 9.26
C HIS A 265 -18.94 18.78 8.43
N CYS A 266 -19.93 18.24 7.73
CA CYS A 266 -20.90 19.00 6.94
C CYS A 266 -22.28 18.32 7.06
N PRO A 267 -23.16 18.79 7.97
CA PRO A 267 -24.47 18.18 8.22
C PRO A 267 -25.36 18.08 6.98
N ASN A 268 -25.27 19.05 6.08
CA ASN A 268 -26.05 19.11 4.84
C ASN A 268 -25.33 18.45 3.66
N GLY A 269 -24.18 17.80 3.90
CA GLY A 269 -23.33 17.24 2.86
C GLY A 269 -23.93 16.00 2.18
N PRO A 270 -23.16 15.40 1.25
CA PRO A 270 -23.57 14.23 0.47
C PRO A 270 -24.08 13.02 1.27
N GLY A 271 -25.12 12.36 0.77
CA GLY A 271 -25.83 11.26 1.43
C GLY A 271 -25.09 9.91 1.41
N LEU A 272 -25.78 8.81 1.80
CA LEU A 272 -25.18 7.48 1.95
C LEU A 272 -24.54 6.93 0.66
N ASP A 273 -25.04 7.37 -0.48
CA ASP A 273 -24.63 7.00 -1.84
C ASP A 273 -23.36 7.72 -2.33
N THR A 274 -22.76 8.59 -1.50
CA THR A 274 -21.51 9.27 -1.86
C THR A 274 -20.41 8.25 -2.15
N PRO A 275 -19.84 8.26 -3.36
CA PRO A 275 -18.74 7.37 -3.71
C PRO A 275 -17.45 7.84 -3.04
N PHE A 276 -16.41 7.01 -3.09
CA PHE A 276 -15.06 7.52 -2.91
C PHE A 276 -14.71 8.34 -4.16
N LEU A 277 -14.90 9.65 -4.07
CA LEU A 277 -14.71 10.59 -5.16
C LEU A 277 -13.22 10.94 -5.26
N ILE A 278 -12.67 10.86 -6.47
CA ILE A 278 -11.36 11.36 -6.86
C ILE A 278 -11.57 12.36 -7.98
N ASP A 279 -11.16 13.61 -7.74
CA ASP A 279 -11.08 14.63 -8.77
C ASP A 279 -9.65 14.75 -9.29
N TYR A 280 -9.48 14.96 -10.60
CA TYR A 280 -8.14 15.05 -11.20
C TYR A 280 -7.39 16.33 -10.86
N SER A 281 -8.02 17.29 -10.17
CA SER A 281 -7.29 18.34 -9.45
C SER A 281 -6.49 17.82 -8.24
N GLY A 282 -6.65 16.55 -7.88
CA GLY A 282 -5.95 15.85 -6.79
C GLY A 282 -6.76 15.72 -5.50
N VAL A 283 -7.92 16.38 -5.39
CA VAL A 283 -8.76 16.27 -4.19
C VAL A 283 -9.55 14.98 -4.20
N TYR A 284 -9.61 14.32 -3.04
CA TYR A 284 -10.50 13.19 -2.84
C TYR A 284 -11.47 13.43 -1.70
N ILE A 285 -12.60 12.72 -1.72
CA ILE A 285 -13.50 12.68 -0.58
C ILE A 285 -14.21 11.33 -0.48
N ARG A 286 -14.36 10.83 0.75
CA ARG A 286 -15.30 9.77 1.07
C ARG A 286 -16.02 10.07 2.38
N ARG A 287 -17.15 9.40 2.61
CA ARG A 287 -17.87 9.49 3.88
C ARG A 287 -17.09 8.82 5.01
N GLU A 288 -17.30 9.34 6.22
CA GLU A 288 -16.84 8.76 7.48
C GLU A 288 -18.04 8.62 8.43
N GLY A 289 -18.47 7.38 8.69
CA GLY A 289 -19.68 7.09 9.44
C GLY A 289 -20.98 7.61 8.80
N LEU A 290 -21.99 7.86 9.64
CA LEU A 290 -23.34 8.31 9.22
C LEU A 290 -23.67 9.74 9.66
N GLY A 291 -22.79 10.38 10.44
CA GLY A 291 -23.05 11.67 11.08
C GLY A 291 -22.66 12.90 10.26
N GLY A 292 -22.65 12.82 8.93
CA GLY A 292 -22.22 13.93 8.07
C GLY A 292 -20.73 14.28 8.20
N ASN A 293 -19.88 13.29 8.50
CA ASN A 293 -18.43 13.44 8.46
C ASN A 293 -17.87 12.86 7.16
N TYR A 294 -16.77 13.43 6.70
CA TYR A 294 -16.09 13.03 5.47
C TYR A 294 -14.59 13.10 5.67
N ILE A 295 -13.86 12.22 5.01
CA ILE A 295 -12.41 12.23 4.94
C ILE A 295 -12.00 12.77 3.57
N THR A 296 -11.05 13.69 3.56
CA THR A 296 -10.56 14.38 2.36
C THR A 296 -9.09 14.71 2.48
N GLY A 297 -8.45 15.00 1.34
CA GLY A 297 -7.08 15.45 1.26
C GLY A 297 -6.67 15.67 -0.18
N VAL A 298 -5.44 16.14 -0.34
CA VAL A 298 -4.73 16.33 -1.61
C VAL A 298 -3.29 15.88 -1.36
N SER A 299 -2.68 15.17 -2.31
CA SER A 299 -1.25 14.89 -2.26
C SER A 299 -0.48 16.19 -2.54
N PRO A 300 0.52 16.57 -1.71
CA PRO A 300 1.44 17.65 -2.03
C PRO A 300 2.10 17.45 -3.39
N GLU A 301 2.39 18.54 -4.10
CA GLU A 301 3.17 18.50 -5.34
C GLU A 301 4.64 18.16 -5.04
N GLU A 302 5.36 17.60 -6.01
CA GLU A 302 6.76 17.16 -5.84
C GLU A 302 7.67 18.27 -5.28
N THR A 303 7.45 19.52 -5.67
CA THR A 303 8.22 20.69 -5.21
C THR A 303 7.82 21.20 -3.82
N GLU A 304 6.69 20.73 -3.30
CA GLU A 304 6.09 21.15 -2.02
C GLU A 304 6.07 19.99 -1.01
N GLU A 305 6.89 18.96 -1.23
CA GLU A 305 6.90 17.76 -0.38
C GLU A 305 7.32 18.09 1.06
N PRO A 306 6.48 17.75 2.04
CA PRO A 306 6.70 18.19 3.41
C PRO A 306 7.75 17.36 4.14
N ASP A 307 8.35 17.95 5.17
CA ASP A 307 9.35 17.30 6.02
C ASP A 307 8.85 15.98 6.62
N THR A 308 9.71 14.95 6.63
CA THR A 308 9.36 13.59 7.06
C THR A 308 9.93 13.21 8.42
N SER A 309 10.45 14.17 9.19
CA SER A 309 10.98 13.91 10.54
C SER A 309 9.89 13.62 11.58
N ASN A 310 8.64 14.02 11.30
CA ASN A 310 7.48 13.81 12.15
C ASN A 310 6.19 13.58 11.33
N LEU A 311 5.08 13.33 12.02
CA LEU A 311 3.72 13.21 11.45
C LEU A 311 2.80 14.36 11.88
N GLU A 312 3.36 15.55 12.08
CA GLU A 312 2.56 16.75 12.34
C GLU A 312 1.81 17.17 11.08
N VAL A 313 0.55 17.57 11.27
CA VAL A 313 -0.35 18.03 10.21
C VAL A 313 -0.12 19.50 9.93
N ASP A 314 -0.02 19.85 8.65
CA ASP A 314 -0.10 21.24 8.21
C ASP A 314 -1.57 21.64 8.06
N HIS A 315 -2.08 22.48 8.95
CA HIS A 315 -3.46 22.95 8.87
C HIS A 315 -3.66 24.05 7.81
N GLN A 316 -2.62 24.80 7.47
CA GLN A 316 -2.69 25.83 6.42
C GLN A 316 -2.80 25.19 5.03
N PHE A 317 -2.15 24.05 4.83
CA PHE A 317 -2.29 23.26 3.59
C PHE A 317 -3.76 22.90 3.28
N PHE A 318 -4.59 22.69 4.31
CA PHE A 318 -6.03 22.48 4.11
C PHE A 318 -6.69 23.70 3.46
N GLU A 319 -6.50 24.88 4.07
CA GLU A 319 -7.11 26.14 3.62
C GLU A 319 -6.64 26.53 2.20
N ASP A 320 -5.35 26.31 1.91
CA ASP A 320 -4.74 26.79 0.67
C ASP A 320 -4.93 25.82 -0.51
N LYS A 321 -4.91 24.50 -0.24
CA LYS A 321 -4.78 23.47 -1.29
C LYS A 321 -5.93 22.47 -1.32
N VAL A 322 -6.58 22.19 -0.20
CA VAL A 322 -7.65 21.17 -0.11
C VAL A 322 -9.03 21.81 -0.22
N TRP A 323 -9.35 22.77 0.66
CA TRP A 323 -10.68 23.36 0.76
C TRP A 323 -11.15 24.02 -0.54
N PRO A 324 -10.34 24.81 -1.27
CA PRO A 324 -10.80 25.45 -2.52
C PRO A 324 -11.20 24.43 -3.59
N LYS A 325 -10.46 23.32 -3.70
CA LYS A 325 -10.75 22.23 -4.65
C LYS A 325 -12.01 21.47 -4.24
N LEU A 326 -12.14 21.19 -2.94
CA LEU A 326 -13.28 20.47 -2.38
C LEU A 326 -14.58 21.27 -2.53
N ALA A 327 -14.57 22.55 -2.15
CA ALA A 327 -15.72 23.44 -2.24
C ALA A 327 -16.12 23.69 -3.71
N ASN A 328 -15.14 23.82 -4.62
CA ASN A 328 -15.43 23.90 -6.05
C ASN A 328 -16.15 22.65 -6.57
N ARG A 329 -15.66 21.45 -6.22
CA ARG A 329 -16.23 20.19 -6.73
C ARG A 329 -17.57 19.84 -6.07
N ALA A 330 -17.77 20.24 -4.82
CA ALA A 330 -19.00 20.02 -4.08
C ALA A 330 -19.34 21.27 -3.24
N PRO A 331 -20.10 22.24 -3.81
CA PRO A 331 -20.38 23.55 -3.20
C PRO A 331 -20.99 23.52 -1.80
N VAL A 332 -21.62 22.40 -1.42
CA VAL A 332 -22.13 22.21 -0.05
C VAL A 332 -21.02 22.27 1.02
N PHE A 333 -19.77 22.01 0.63
CA PHE A 333 -18.60 22.06 1.50
C PHE A 333 -18.04 23.46 1.72
N GLU A 334 -18.61 24.52 1.13
CA GLU A 334 -18.28 25.92 1.48
C GLU A 334 -18.45 26.21 2.98
N ASN A 335 -19.38 25.51 3.66
CA ASN A 335 -19.67 25.71 5.08
C ASN A 335 -19.20 24.54 5.98
N LEU A 336 -18.24 23.73 5.50
CA LEU A 336 -17.72 22.62 6.30
C LEU A 336 -16.98 23.11 7.56
N LYS A 337 -16.72 22.19 8.48
CA LYS A 337 -15.78 22.42 9.59
C LYS A 337 -14.78 21.29 9.67
N VAL A 338 -13.48 21.61 9.73
CA VAL A 338 -12.47 20.61 10.07
C VAL A 338 -12.66 20.21 11.54
N THR A 339 -12.80 18.90 11.79
CA THR A 339 -13.04 18.34 13.14
C THR A 339 -11.88 17.51 13.64
N SER A 340 -11.10 16.94 12.73
CA SER A 340 -9.88 16.19 13.04
C SER A 340 -8.97 16.18 11.83
N ALA A 341 -7.71 15.84 12.03
CA ALA A 341 -6.76 15.59 10.96
C ALA A 341 -5.62 14.71 11.47
N TRP A 342 -4.97 14.00 10.57
CA TRP A 342 -3.74 13.26 10.85
C TRP A 342 -2.83 13.28 9.62
N ALA A 343 -1.56 12.91 9.82
CA ALA A 343 -0.62 12.67 8.75
C ALA A 343 -0.16 11.21 8.78
N GLY A 344 0.18 10.68 7.61
CA GLY A 344 0.79 9.36 7.47
C GLY A 344 1.81 9.36 6.33
N PHE A 345 2.68 8.35 6.30
CA PHE A 345 3.62 8.18 5.20
C PHE A 345 3.04 7.27 4.12
N TYR A 346 3.22 7.64 2.87
CA TYR A 346 3.33 6.67 1.79
C TYR A 346 4.75 6.10 1.78
N ASP A 347 4.85 4.79 1.53
CA ASP A 347 6.08 4.14 1.11
C ASP A 347 6.25 4.37 -0.39
N TYR A 348 6.68 5.58 -0.74
CA TYR A 348 6.66 6.05 -2.12
C TYR A 348 7.84 5.48 -2.88
N ASN A 349 7.56 4.75 -3.95
CA ASN A 349 8.59 4.31 -4.88
C ASN A 349 8.90 5.45 -5.87
N THR A 350 10.07 6.06 -5.74
CA THR A 350 10.50 7.20 -6.57
C THR A 350 10.84 6.82 -8.01
N PHE A 351 10.98 5.53 -8.33
CA PHE A 351 11.28 5.06 -9.67
C PHE A 351 10.06 5.09 -10.58
N ASP A 352 8.94 4.51 -10.12
CA ASP A 352 7.74 4.35 -10.95
C ASP A 352 6.43 4.26 -10.16
N GLN A 353 6.48 4.55 -8.85
CA GLN A 353 5.34 4.53 -7.94
C GLN A 353 4.67 3.15 -7.78
N ASN A 354 5.26 2.08 -8.30
CA ASN A 354 4.73 0.72 -8.21
C ASN A 354 5.45 -0.14 -7.16
N GLY A 355 4.75 -1.16 -6.66
CA GLY A 355 5.32 -2.07 -5.66
C GLY A 355 6.62 -2.75 -6.10
N ILE A 356 7.47 -3.07 -5.13
CA ILE A 356 8.66 -3.90 -5.29
C ILE A 356 8.40 -5.21 -4.58
N ILE A 357 8.26 -6.29 -5.36
CA ILE A 357 7.94 -7.63 -4.89
C ILE A 357 9.01 -8.60 -5.38
N GLY A 358 9.60 -9.37 -4.46
CA GLY A 358 10.59 -10.41 -4.79
C GLY A 358 11.98 -10.13 -4.25
N ASN A 359 13.01 -10.76 -4.80
CA ASN A 359 14.35 -10.73 -4.23
C ASN A 359 15.21 -9.57 -4.77
N HIS A 360 16.14 -9.09 -3.94
CA HIS A 360 17.24 -8.26 -4.41
C HIS A 360 18.37 -9.14 -4.98
N PRO A 361 18.99 -8.80 -6.12
CA PRO A 361 20.00 -9.65 -6.77
C PRO A 361 21.23 -9.94 -5.89
N LEU A 362 21.60 -9.02 -5.00
CA LEU A 362 22.79 -9.17 -4.13
C LEU A 362 22.50 -9.79 -2.76
N ILE A 363 21.23 -9.99 -2.38
CA ILE A 363 20.88 -10.55 -1.06
C ILE A 363 20.06 -11.83 -1.26
N THR A 364 20.76 -12.95 -1.15
CA THR A 364 20.27 -14.27 -1.58
C THR A 364 19.07 -14.82 -0.80
N ASN A 365 18.73 -14.23 0.35
CA ASN A 365 17.63 -14.69 1.20
C ASN A 365 16.80 -13.55 1.78
N MET A 366 16.72 -12.42 1.08
CA MET A 366 15.86 -11.30 1.44
C MET A 366 14.86 -11.04 0.32
N TYR A 367 13.58 -11.05 0.67
CA TYR A 367 12.47 -10.71 -0.21
C TYR A 367 11.90 -9.35 0.17
N PHE A 368 11.39 -8.62 -0.80
CA PHE A 368 10.81 -7.30 -0.66
C PHE A 368 9.31 -7.40 -0.93
N ALA A 369 8.55 -6.61 -0.16
CA ALA A 369 7.15 -6.32 -0.38
C ALA A 369 6.91 -4.90 0.15
N THR A 370 7.27 -3.91 -0.66
CA THR A 370 7.33 -2.49 -0.25
C THR A 370 7.19 -1.56 -1.46
N GLY A 371 7.01 -0.26 -1.25
CA GLY A 371 7.02 0.74 -2.32
C GLY A 371 5.68 0.88 -3.04
N PHE A 372 4.56 0.62 -2.36
CA PHE A 372 3.24 0.59 -3.01
C PHE A 372 2.61 1.98 -3.18
N SER A 373 3.30 3.05 -2.79
CA SER A 373 2.96 4.45 -3.09
C SER A 373 1.50 4.83 -2.83
N GLY A 374 0.92 4.29 -1.75
CA GLY A 374 -0.47 4.57 -1.34
C GLY A 374 -1.48 3.45 -1.58
N HIS A 375 -1.10 2.37 -2.26
CA HIS A 375 -2.01 1.26 -2.60
C HIS A 375 -1.70 -0.04 -1.83
N GLY A 376 -0.73 -0.01 -0.92
CA GLY A 376 -0.28 -1.20 -0.18
C GLY A 376 -1.36 -1.86 0.68
N LEU A 377 -2.30 -1.08 1.23
CA LEU A 377 -3.40 -1.62 2.04
C LEU A 377 -4.28 -2.57 1.21
N GLN A 378 -4.82 -2.08 0.09
CA GLN A 378 -5.69 -2.89 -0.77
C GLN A 378 -4.96 -4.06 -1.43
N HIS A 379 -3.68 -3.92 -1.78
CA HIS A 379 -2.93 -4.99 -2.44
C HIS A 379 -2.37 -6.04 -1.47
N SER A 380 -2.35 -5.74 -0.17
CA SER A 380 -1.72 -6.61 0.83
C SER A 380 -2.20 -8.07 0.82
N PRO A 381 -3.49 -8.42 0.62
CA PRO A 381 -3.90 -9.82 0.58
C PRO A 381 -3.28 -10.60 -0.58
N ALA A 382 -3.30 -10.03 -1.79
CA ALA A 382 -2.75 -10.68 -2.99
C ALA A 382 -1.21 -10.72 -2.97
N VAL A 383 -0.57 -9.62 -2.57
CA VAL A 383 0.90 -9.54 -2.44
C VAL A 383 1.41 -10.54 -1.41
N GLY A 384 0.73 -10.65 -0.25
CA GLY A 384 1.12 -11.60 0.78
C GLY A 384 1.13 -13.05 0.27
N ARG A 385 0.16 -13.41 -0.58
CA ARG A 385 0.10 -14.71 -1.25
C ARG A 385 1.25 -14.89 -2.23
N GLY A 386 1.49 -13.91 -3.10
CA GLY A 386 2.56 -13.96 -4.10
C GLY A 386 3.95 -14.09 -3.47
N VAL A 387 4.23 -13.36 -2.39
CA VAL A 387 5.50 -13.48 -1.65
C VAL A 387 5.63 -14.85 -0.99
N ALA A 388 4.56 -15.39 -0.40
CA ALA A 388 4.58 -16.72 0.18
C ALA A 388 4.83 -17.82 -0.88
N GLU A 389 4.23 -17.69 -2.07
CA GLU A 389 4.47 -18.56 -3.23
C GLU A 389 5.93 -18.48 -3.66
N LEU A 390 6.48 -17.28 -3.84
CA LEU A 390 7.87 -17.12 -4.23
C LEU A 390 8.87 -17.71 -3.20
N ILE A 391 8.55 -17.64 -1.91
CA ILE A 391 9.39 -18.21 -0.83
C ILE A 391 9.29 -19.75 -0.80
N LEU A 392 8.07 -20.30 -0.90
CA LEU A 392 7.82 -21.73 -0.69
C LEU A 392 7.99 -22.56 -1.96
N ASP A 393 7.52 -22.02 -3.08
CA ASP A 393 7.41 -22.69 -4.38
C ASP A 393 8.51 -22.22 -5.36
N GLY A 394 9.16 -21.08 -5.08
CA GLY A 394 10.26 -20.54 -5.90
C GLY A 394 9.81 -19.72 -7.12
N GLU A 395 8.50 -19.66 -7.37
CA GLU A 395 7.88 -18.90 -8.46
C GLU A 395 6.47 -18.45 -8.05
N PHE A 396 5.92 -17.47 -8.75
CA PHE A 396 4.52 -17.07 -8.54
C PHE A 396 3.57 -18.10 -9.15
N GLN A 397 2.51 -18.48 -8.42
CA GLN A 397 1.59 -19.53 -8.87
C GLN A 397 0.20 -18.97 -9.22
N THR A 398 -0.26 -17.99 -8.45
CA THR A 398 -1.65 -17.50 -8.56
C THR A 398 -1.79 -16.29 -9.46
N LEU A 399 -0.85 -15.35 -9.33
CA LEU A 399 -0.76 -14.14 -10.12
C LEU A 399 0.71 -13.98 -10.50
N ASP A 400 1.00 -13.75 -11.77
CA ASP A 400 2.35 -13.38 -12.17
C ASP A 400 2.64 -11.95 -11.69
N LEU A 401 3.57 -11.82 -10.74
CA LEU A 401 4.02 -10.54 -10.18
C LEU A 401 5.47 -10.24 -10.56
N SER A 402 6.00 -10.91 -11.60
CA SER A 402 7.40 -10.79 -12.04
C SER A 402 7.76 -9.37 -12.45
N ASP A 403 6.81 -8.61 -12.99
CA ASP A 403 7.03 -7.22 -13.40
C ASP A 403 7.28 -6.31 -12.18
N PHE A 404 6.70 -6.62 -11.01
CA PHE A 404 7.00 -5.90 -9.77
C PHE A 404 8.38 -6.23 -9.18
N SER A 405 9.19 -7.07 -9.83
CA SER A 405 10.53 -7.42 -9.34
C SER A 405 11.52 -6.25 -9.39
N PHE A 406 12.56 -6.34 -8.56
CA PHE A 406 13.67 -5.39 -8.55
C PHE A 406 14.41 -5.33 -9.90
N ARG A 407 14.25 -6.36 -10.76
CA ARG A 407 14.88 -6.44 -12.09
C ARG A 407 14.58 -5.18 -12.91
N ARG A 408 13.35 -4.69 -12.90
CA ARG A 408 12.95 -3.54 -13.72
C ARG A 408 13.74 -2.27 -13.37
N ILE A 409 14.12 -2.12 -12.10
CA ILE A 409 14.94 -1.01 -11.61
C ILE A 409 16.38 -1.19 -12.10
N LEU A 410 16.91 -2.42 -12.12
CA LEU A 410 18.25 -2.70 -12.65
C LEU A 410 18.38 -2.39 -14.14
N VAL A 411 17.35 -2.73 -14.92
CA VAL A 411 17.34 -2.53 -16.37
C VAL A 411 16.75 -1.18 -16.80
N GLN A 412 16.34 -0.34 -15.84
CA GLN A 412 15.78 0.99 -16.07
C GLN A 412 14.49 0.97 -16.94
N GLU A 413 13.61 0.00 -16.69
CA GLU A 413 12.32 -0.17 -17.36
C GLU A 413 11.17 0.12 -16.36
N PRO A 414 10.72 1.39 -16.22
CA PRO A 414 9.68 1.74 -15.25
C PRO A 414 8.29 1.25 -15.70
N MET A 415 7.47 0.85 -14.72
CA MET A 415 6.04 0.57 -14.91
C MET A 415 5.24 1.78 -14.46
N LEU A 416 4.86 2.68 -15.37
CA LEU A 416 4.14 3.90 -15.00
C LEU A 416 2.63 3.72 -15.16
N GLU A 417 1.91 4.03 -14.09
CA GLU A 417 0.47 4.25 -14.17
C GLU A 417 0.16 5.54 -14.94
N ARG A 418 -0.84 5.49 -15.82
CA ARG A 418 -1.29 6.63 -16.62
C ARG A 418 -2.52 7.23 -15.99
N ASN A 419 -2.39 8.48 -15.53
CA ASN A 419 -3.51 9.29 -15.06
C ASN A 419 -4.25 8.64 -13.87
N ILE A 420 -3.47 8.11 -12.93
CA ILE A 420 -3.92 7.55 -11.66
C ILE A 420 -3.48 8.51 -10.55
N VAL A 421 -4.43 8.89 -9.69
CA VAL A 421 -4.25 9.83 -8.56
C VAL A 421 -4.05 9.08 -7.25
#